data_AF-A0A2E4WT94-F1
#
_entry.id   AF-A0A2E4WT94-F1
#
_cell.length_a   1.000
_cell.length_b   1.000
_cell.length_c   1.000
_cell.angle_alpha   90.00
_cell.angle_beta   90.00
_cell.angle_gamma   90.00
#
_symmetry.space_group_name_H-M   'P 1'
#
loop_
_entity.id
_entity.type
_entity.pdbx_description
1 polymer ?
#
loop_
_entity_poly.entity_id
_entity_poly.type
_entity_poly.pdbx_seq_one_letter_code
_entity_poly.pdbx_strand_id
1 'polypeptide(L)'
;MKFFFHDIKIFLSLLGNKAKFIPILILLFLSSSVLDLIGLGLIGPYISLVIEPNNMVSSKLIESFSSITQIEKRENLIFSISLLLTIIFFLKFIFNILIQREILKFSFGIQVKIVTELMTIYQQLPYLDFIENNASKYIQTLLNYTGAYGATLTSVLRFFQKQ
;
A
#
# COMPACT_ATOMS: atom_id res chain seq x y z
N MET A 1 7.43 9.83 -25.96
CA MET A 1 7.64 8.53 -25.27
C MET A 1 9.06 8.37 -24.69
N LYS A 2 10.16 8.70 -25.41
CA LYS A 2 11.54 8.62 -24.87
C LYS A 2 11.82 9.50 -23.64
N PHE A 3 11.20 10.67 -23.52
CA PHE A 3 11.34 11.56 -22.35
C PHE A 3 10.86 10.91 -21.04
N PHE A 4 9.69 10.26 -21.09
CA PHE A 4 9.07 9.65 -19.90
C PHE A 4 9.94 8.55 -19.27
N PHE A 5 10.62 7.75 -20.10
CA PHE A 5 11.53 6.71 -19.62
C PHE A 5 12.81 7.27 -18.99
N HIS A 6 13.23 8.48 -19.38
CA HIS A 6 14.38 9.14 -18.78
C HIS A 6 14.07 9.61 -17.36
N ASP A 7 12.93 10.26 -17.16
CA ASP A 7 12.50 10.78 -15.86
C ASP A 7 12.27 9.66 -14.84
N ILE A 8 11.70 8.53 -15.28
CA ILE A 8 11.55 7.31 -14.46
C ILE A 8 12.91 6.76 -14.03
N LYS A 9 13.90 6.77 -14.93
CA LYS A 9 15.23 6.24 -14.62
C LYS A 9 15.95 7.12 -13.60
N ILE A 10 15.78 8.44 -13.68
CA ILE A 10 16.29 9.39 -12.69
C ILE A 10 15.61 9.15 -11.34
N PHE A 11 14.29 9.01 -11.32
CA PHE A 11 13.53 8.70 -10.11
C PHE A 11 14.00 7.39 -9.45
N LEU A 12 14.20 6.34 -10.25
CA LEU A 12 14.74 5.06 -9.78
C LEU A 12 16.19 5.18 -9.28
N SER A 13 17.00 6.03 -9.91
CA SER A 13 18.39 6.26 -9.49
C SER A 13 18.50 6.93 -8.12
N LEU A 14 17.60 7.87 -7.82
CA LEU A 14 17.50 8.54 -6.50
C LEU A 14 17.12 7.57 -5.37
N LEU A 15 16.42 6.48 -5.70
CA LEU A 15 16.08 5.40 -4.77
C LEU A 15 17.30 4.55 -4.34
N GLY A 16 18.32 4.46 -5.19
CA GLY A 16 19.56 3.74 -4.93
C GLY A 16 19.34 2.32 -4.39
N ASN A 17 20.14 1.93 -3.38
CA ASN A 17 20.10 0.58 -2.78
C ASN A 17 18.81 0.27 -1.99
N LYS A 18 17.96 1.29 -1.73
CA LYS A 18 16.64 1.09 -1.10
C LYS A 18 15.60 0.53 -2.08
N ALA A 19 15.88 0.48 -3.39
CA ALA A 19 15.01 -0.16 -4.38
C ALA A 19 14.69 -1.65 -4.07
N LYS A 20 15.52 -2.32 -3.25
CA LYS A 20 15.26 -3.69 -2.76
C LYS A 20 14.01 -3.82 -1.88
N PHE A 21 13.46 -2.71 -1.36
CA PHE A 21 12.20 -2.70 -0.61
C PHE A 21 10.96 -2.66 -1.49
N ILE A 22 11.09 -2.29 -2.77
CA ILE A 22 9.97 -2.30 -3.73
C ILE A 22 9.37 -3.70 -3.89
N PRO A 23 10.13 -4.79 -4.15
CA PRO A 23 9.53 -6.12 -4.31
C PRO A 23 8.82 -6.61 -3.04
N ILE A 24 9.28 -6.20 -1.85
CA ILE A 24 8.63 -6.52 -0.58
C ILE A 24 7.28 -5.80 -0.44
N LEU A 25 7.20 -4.54 -0.87
CA LEU A 25 5.93 -3.80 -0.93
C LEU A 25 4.95 -4.43 -1.93
N ILE A 26 5.44 -4.87 -3.09
CA ILE A 26 4.62 -5.57 -4.09
C ILE A 26 4.07 -6.89 -3.52
N LEU A 27 4.90 -7.67 -2.81
CA LEU A 27 4.46 -8.92 -2.18
C LEU A 27 3.39 -8.67 -1.10
N LEU A 28 3.60 -7.65 -0.26
CA LEU A 28 2.63 -7.25 0.78
C LEU A 28 1.29 -6.79 0.17
N PHE A 29 1.36 -6.07 -0.95
CA PHE A 29 0.19 -5.64 -1.72
C PHE A 29 -0.58 -6.83 -2.32
N LEU A 30 0.13 -7.79 -2.93
CA LEU A 30 -0.50 -9.00 -3.47
C LEU A 30 -1.25 -9.77 -2.38
N SER A 31 -0.64 -9.91 -1.19
CA SER A 31 -1.27 -10.55 -0.04
C SER A 31 -2.56 -9.83 0.39
N SER A 32 -2.54 -8.50 0.41
CA SER A 32 -3.74 -7.71 0.72
C SER A 32 -4.83 -7.87 -0.35
N SER A 33 -4.45 -7.92 -1.62
CA SER A 33 -5.40 -8.07 -2.72
C SER A 33 -6.10 -9.43 -2.70
N VAL A 34 -5.39 -10.49 -2.30
CA VAL A 34 -5.99 -11.82 -2.12
C VAL A 34 -7.03 -11.82 -0.99
N LEU A 35 -6.73 -11.15 0.13
CA LEU A 35 -7.70 -10.98 1.22
C LEU A 35 -8.96 -10.21 0.76
N ASP A 36 -8.79 -9.25 -0.15
CA ASP A 36 -9.89 -8.46 -0.71
C ASP A 36 -10.79 -9.32 -1.61
N LEU A 37 -10.19 -10.15 -2.48
CA LEU A 37 -10.91 -11.11 -3.29
C LEU A 37 -11.68 -12.13 -2.43
N ILE A 38 -11.05 -12.67 -1.39
CA ILE A 38 -11.70 -13.63 -0.48
C ILE A 38 -12.86 -12.95 0.26
N GLY A 39 -12.65 -11.74 0.78
CA GLY A 39 -13.68 -10.96 1.46
C GLY A 39 -14.88 -10.68 0.55
N LEU A 40 -14.66 -10.15 -0.65
CA LEU A 40 -15.71 -9.88 -1.63
C LEU A 40 -16.43 -11.17 -2.09
N GLY A 41 -15.68 -12.24 -2.30
CA GLY A 41 -16.22 -13.54 -2.72
C GLY A 41 -17.14 -14.18 -1.68
N LEU A 42 -16.92 -13.92 -0.39
CA LEU A 42 -17.74 -14.45 0.71
C LEU A 42 -18.96 -13.58 1.04
N ILE A 43 -18.96 -12.29 0.69
CA ILE A 43 -20.10 -11.38 0.92
C ILE A 43 -21.35 -11.82 0.12
N GLY A 44 -21.19 -12.22 -1.15
CA GLY A 44 -22.32 -12.65 -1.98
C GLY A 44 -23.08 -13.86 -1.41
N PRO A 45 -22.39 -14.97 -1.09
CA PRO A 45 -22.98 -16.12 -0.39
C PRO A 45 -23.59 -15.75 0.96
N TYR A 46 -22.93 -14.89 1.74
CA TYR A 46 -23.44 -14.44 3.04
C TYR A 46 -24.77 -13.68 2.91
N ILE A 47 -24.84 -12.70 2.00
CA ILE A 47 -26.06 -11.92 1.75
C ILE A 47 -27.19 -12.83 1.28
N SER A 48 -26.91 -13.75 0.35
CA SER A 48 -27.91 -14.69 -0.17
C SER A 48 -28.49 -15.57 0.93
N LEU A 49 -27.65 -16.04 1.86
CA LEU A 49 -28.06 -16.92 2.96
C LEU A 49 -28.86 -16.17 4.05
N VAL A 50 -28.65 -14.85 4.20
CA VAL A 50 -29.43 -13.99 5.11
C VAL A 50 -30.79 -13.61 4.51
N ILE A 51 -30.83 -13.21 3.23
CA ILE A 51 -32.04 -12.68 2.56
C ILE A 51 -33.03 -13.77 2.15
N GLU A 52 -32.56 -14.89 1.57
CA GLU A 52 -33.43 -15.97 1.08
C GLU A 52 -33.36 -17.20 1.99
N PRO A 53 -34.22 -17.29 3.03
CA PRO A 53 -34.17 -18.36 4.02
C PRO A 53 -34.46 -19.76 3.47
N ASN A 54 -35.12 -19.86 2.30
CA ASN A 54 -35.56 -21.13 1.73
C ASN A 54 -34.62 -21.71 0.65
N ASN A 55 -33.61 -20.95 0.21
CA ASN A 55 -32.66 -21.35 -0.85
C ASN A 55 -31.30 -21.74 -0.26
N MET A 56 -31.26 -22.67 0.71
CA MET A 56 -29.99 -23.17 1.27
C MET A 56 -29.08 -23.83 0.22
N VAL A 57 -29.58 -24.11 -1.00
CA VAL A 57 -28.96 -24.93 -2.05
C VAL A 57 -28.42 -24.09 -3.23
N SER A 58 -28.69 -22.78 -3.31
CA SER A 58 -28.42 -22.03 -4.56
C SER A 58 -26.94 -21.72 -4.83
N SER A 59 -26.05 -21.83 -3.84
CA SER A 59 -24.62 -21.62 -4.05
C SER A 59 -23.79 -22.86 -3.71
N LYS A 60 -23.07 -23.36 -4.73
CA LYS A 60 -22.11 -24.48 -4.64
C LYS A 60 -21.02 -24.26 -3.59
N LEU A 61 -20.74 -22.99 -3.26
CA LEU A 61 -19.84 -22.59 -2.19
C LEU A 61 -20.43 -22.88 -0.80
N ILE A 62 -21.72 -22.60 -0.58
CA ILE A 62 -22.40 -22.87 0.69
C ILE A 62 -22.47 -24.38 0.94
N GLU A 63 -22.82 -25.19 -0.06
CA GLU A 63 -22.82 -26.67 0.06
C GLU A 63 -21.43 -27.22 0.39
N SER A 64 -20.39 -26.71 -0.28
CA SER A 64 -19.00 -27.12 0.00
C SER A 64 -18.61 -26.75 1.44
N PHE A 65 -18.96 -25.55 1.89
CA PHE A 65 -18.70 -25.11 3.26
C PHE A 65 -19.48 -25.94 4.29
N SER A 66 -20.77 -26.20 4.09
CA SER A 66 -21.58 -26.98 5.03
C SER A 66 -21.10 -28.43 5.14
N SER A 67 -20.62 -29.02 4.04
CA SER A 67 -20.03 -30.37 4.04
C SER A 67 -18.72 -30.46 4.82
N ILE A 68 -17.91 -29.39 4.78
CA ILE A 68 -16.63 -29.29 5.49
C ILE A 68 -16.84 -29.03 6.98
N THR A 69 -17.79 -28.17 7.34
CA THR A 69 -18.01 -27.78 8.73
C THR A 69 -18.94 -28.73 9.49
N GLN A 70 -19.63 -29.66 8.82
CA GLN A 70 -20.65 -30.56 9.40
C GLN A 70 -21.75 -29.81 10.18
N ILE A 71 -22.05 -28.57 9.79
CA ILE A 71 -23.04 -27.73 10.47
C ILE A 71 -24.37 -27.85 9.72
N GLU A 72 -25.32 -28.58 10.29
CA GLU A 72 -26.65 -28.77 9.69
C GLU A 72 -27.61 -27.60 10.02
N LYS A 73 -27.37 -26.88 11.12
CA LYS A 73 -28.23 -25.77 11.55
C LYS A 73 -27.86 -24.47 10.85
N ARG A 74 -28.83 -23.88 10.14
CA ARG A 74 -28.71 -22.59 9.43
C ARG A 74 -28.17 -21.46 10.31
N GLU A 75 -28.68 -21.33 11.53
CA GLU A 75 -28.25 -20.27 12.47
C GLU A 75 -26.76 -20.37 12.78
N ASN A 76 -26.26 -21.60 12.95
CA ASN A 76 -24.85 -21.85 13.18
C ASN A 76 -23.99 -21.57 11.94
N LEU A 77 -24.50 -21.86 10.72
CA LEU A 77 -23.82 -21.51 9.47
C LEU A 77 -23.70 -19.99 9.28
N ILE A 78 -24.78 -19.23 9.55
CA ILE A 78 -24.77 -17.76 9.52
C ILE A 78 -23.73 -17.24 10.50
N PHE A 79 -23.75 -17.76 11.73
CA PHE A 79 -22.81 -17.37 12.78
C PHE A 79 -21.36 -17.64 12.35
N SER A 80 -21.05 -18.84 11.85
CA SER A 80 -19.70 -19.19 11.38
C SER A 80 -19.22 -18.32 10.22
N ILE A 81 -20.04 -18.07 9.20
CA ILE A 81 -19.67 -17.21 8.06
C ILE A 81 -19.48 -15.76 8.50
N SER A 82 -20.33 -15.25 9.41
CA SER A 82 -20.20 -13.90 9.96
C SER A 82 -18.92 -13.73 10.79
N LEU A 83 -18.57 -14.73 11.59
CA LEU A 83 -17.32 -14.76 12.35
C LEU A 83 -16.11 -14.79 11.40
N LEU A 84 -16.15 -15.63 10.36
CA LEU A 84 -15.11 -15.73 9.35
C LEU A 84 -14.90 -14.40 8.62
N LEU A 85 -15.99 -13.76 8.16
CA LEU A 85 -15.95 -12.44 7.52
C LEU A 85 -15.32 -11.39 8.46
N THR A 86 -15.74 -11.37 9.72
CA THR A 86 -15.19 -10.44 10.72
C THR A 86 -13.69 -10.62 10.88
N ILE A 87 -13.21 -11.86 10.98
CA ILE A 87 -11.79 -12.19 11.09
C ILE A 87 -11.03 -11.73 9.84
N ILE A 88 -11.56 -11.99 8.64
CA ILE A 88 -10.94 -11.57 7.37
C ILE A 88 -10.82 -10.05 7.29
N PHE A 89 -11.89 -9.32 7.62
CA PHE A 89 -11.86 -7.84 7.61
C PHE A 89 -10.91 -7.28 8.66
N PHE A 90 -10.84 -7.90 9.84
CA PHE A 90 -9.91 -7.50 10.89
C PHE A 90 -8.45 -7.73 10.48
N LEU A 91 -8.14 -8.89 9.89
CA LEU A 91 -6.82 -9.17 9.33
C LEU A 91 -6.49 -8.17 8.22
N LYS A 92 -7.42 -7.92 7.29
CA LYS A 92 -7.26 -6.91 6.23
C LYS A 92 -6.92 -5.53 6.79
N PHE A 93 -7.55 -5.13 7.89
CA PHE A 93 -7.25 -3.86 8.55
C PHE A 93 -5.80 -3.79 9.06
N ILE A 94 -5.34 -4.86 9.73
CA ILE A 94 -3.96 -4.96 10.21
C ILE A 94 -2.96 -4.92 9.04
N PHE A 95 -3.21 -5.70 7.99
CA PHE A 95 -2.35 -5.70 6.79
C PHE A 95 -2.26 -4.31 6.15
N ASN A 96 -3.39 -3.60 6.02
CA ASN A 96 -3.40 -2.24 5.50
C ASN A 96 -2.58 -1.27 6.34
N ILE A 97 -2.64 -1.35 7.66
CA ILE A 97 -1.81 -0.53 8.55
C ILE A 97 -0.32 -0.84 8.35
N LEU A 98 0.04 -2.12 8.30
CA LEU A 98 1.44 -2.54 8.10
C LEU A 98 1.98 -2.04 6.76
N ILE A 99 1.24 -2.24 5.67
CA ILE A 99 1.59 -1.71 4.35
C ILE A 99 1.78 -0.19 4.42
N GLN A 100 0.82 0.53 5.01
CA GLN A 100 0.87 1.99 5.08
C GLN A 100 2.09 2.47 5.88
N ARG A 101 2.43 1.77 6.96
CA ARG A 101 3.60 2.06 7.79
C ARG A 101 4.90 1.86 7.02
N GLU A 102 5.04 0.76 6.29
CA GLU A 102 6.25 0.49 5.50
C GLU A 102 6.41 1.51 4.35
N ILE A 103 5.32 1.91 3.69
CA ILE A 103 5.34 2.98 2.66
C ILE A 103 5.84 4.30 3.24
N LEU A 104 5.34 4.69 4.41
CA LEU A 104 5.74 5.94 5.07
C LEU A 104 7.21 5.90 5.50
N LYS A 105 7.62 4.82 6.17
CA LYS A 105 9.01 4.62 6.61
C LYS A 105 9.97 4.65 5.44
N PHE A 106 9.61 4.01 4.32
CA PHE A 106 10.39 4.02 3.10
C PHE A 106 10.52 5.43 2.52
N SER A 107 9.40 6.12 2.36
CA SER A 107 9.36 7.42 1.69
C SER A 107 10.07 8.51 2.49
N PHE A 108 9.84 8.58 3.81
CA PHE A 108 10.58 9.48 4.68
C PHE A 108 12.06 9.13 4.74
N GLY A 109 12.40 7.84 4.72
CA GLY A 109 13.79 7.40 4.67
C GLY A 109 14.52 7.84 3.39
N ILE A 110 13.82 8.02 2.27
CA ILE A 110 14.40 8.57 1.04
C ILE A 110 14.49 10.08 1.11
N GLN A 111 13.45 10.75 1.61
CA GLN A 111 13.45 12.20 1.81
C GLN A 111 14.62 12.64 2.68
N VAL A 112 14.84 12.00 3.82
CA VAL A 112 15.98 12.29 4.71
C VAL A 112 17.31 12.11 3.97
N LYS A 113 17.46 11.03 3.20
CA LYS A 113 18.70 10.77 2.45
C LYS A 113 19.00 11.90 1.45
N ILE A 114 18.01 12.29 0.65
CA ILE A 114 18.15 13.35 -0.36
C ILE A 114 18.48 14.70 0.30
N VAL A 115 17.79 15.02 1.40
CA VAL A 115 18.03 16.23 2.20
C VAL A 115 19.47 16.25 2.72
N THR A 116 19.97 15.15 3.28
CA THR A 116 21.33 15.07 3.80
C THR A 116 22.36 15.22 2.68
N GLU A 117 22.20 14.54 1.55
CA GLU A 117 23.11 14.64 0.39
C GLU A 117 23.16 16.09 -0.15
N LEU A 118 22.01 16.74 -0.32
CA LEU A 118 21.93 18.14 -0.76
C LEU A 118 22.61 19.09 0.23
N MET A 119 22.40 18.91 1.54
CA MET A 119 23.06 19.71 2.57
C MET A 119 24.58 19.58 2.51
N THR A 120 25.10 18.36 2.36
CA THR A 120 26.54 18.13 2.26
C THR A 120 27.13 18.82 1.02
N ILE A 121 26.46 18.73 -0.13
CA ILE A 121 26.89 19.41 -1.35
C ILE A 121 26.93 20.93 -1.16
N TYR A 122 25.88 21.51 -0.57
CA TYR A 122 25.83 22.96 -0.30
C TYR A 122 26.90 23.43 0.70
N GLN A 123 27.28 22.60 1.67
CA GLN A 123 28.35 22.93 2.62
C GLN A 123 29.75 22.84 2.00
N GLN A 124 29.92 22.08 0.93
CA GLN A 124 31.20 21.91 0.23
C GLN A 124 31.36 22.87 -0.97
N LEU A 125 30.37 23.72 -1.24
CA LEU A 125 30.40 24.65 -2.36
C LEU A 125 31.50 25.72 -2.18
N PRO A 126 32.21 26.12 -3.26
CA PRO A 126 33.11 27.26 -3.22
C PRO A 126 32.39 28.51 -2.74
N TYR A 127 33.04 29.30 -1.89
CA TYR A 127 32.43 30.47 -1.25
C TYR A 127 31.87 31.50 -2.25
N LEU A 128 32.53 31.66 -3.39
CA LEU A 128 32.09 32.57 -4.46
C LEU A 128 30.76 32.11 -5.09
N ASP A 129 30.62 30.82 -5.41
CA ASP A 129 29.39 30.23 -5.96
C ASP A 129 28.24 30.21 -4.94
N PHE A 130 28.57 30.12 -3.64
CA PHE A 130 27.60 30.18 -2.56
C PHE A 130 26.99 31.59 -2.40
N ILE A 131 27.80 32.64 -2.52
CA ILE A 131 27.36 34.04 -2.41
C ILE A 131 26.59 34.52 -3.65
N GLU A 132 26.93 34.03 -4.83
CA GLU A 132 26.21 34.39 -6.06
C GLU A 132 24.75 33.93 -6.06
N ASN A 133 24.40 32.94 -5.23
CA ASN A 133 23.06 32.38 -5.15
C ASN A 133 22.37 32.73 -3.83
N ASN A 134 21.08 33.03 -3.90
CA ASN A 134 20.31 33.36 -2.70
C ASN A 134 20.15 32.12 -1.79
N ALA A 135 20.59 32.22 -0.53
CA ALA A 135 20.42 31.17 0.48
C ALA A 135 18.96 30.69 0.63
N SER A 136 17.99 31.59 0.41
CA SER A 136 16.57 31.26 0.39
C SER A 136 16.21 30.24 -0.70
N LYS A 137 16.90 30.28 -1.85
CA LYS A 137 16.71 29.35 -2.98
C LYS A 137 17.21 27.94 -2.62
N TYR A 138 18.31 27.84 -1.87
CA TYR A 138 18.82 26.57 -1.35
C TYR A 138 17.89 25.96 -0.29
N ILE A 139 17.41 26.78 0.65
CA ILE A 139 16.44 26.35 1.68
C ILE A 139 15.12 25.91 1.03
N GLN A 140 14.62 26.69 0.07
CA GLN A 140 13.39 26.36 -0.67
C GLN A 140 13.56 25.05 -1.45
N THR A 141 14.74 24.80 -2.02
CA THR A 141 15.03 23.54 -2.71
C THR A 141 15.07 22.35 -1.76
N LEU A 142 15.70 22.53 -0.60
CA LEU A 142 15.78 21.52 0.45
C LEU A 142 14.42 21.17 1.05
N LEU A 143 13.55 22.14 1.30
CA LEU A 143 12.28 21.89 1.97
C LEU A 143 11.15 21.56 0.98
N ASN A 144 10.98 22.35 -0.08
CA ASN A 144 9.82 22.24 -0.94
C ASN A 144 9.99 21.14 -1.99
N TYR A 145 11.14 21.06 -2.68
CA TYR A 145 11.31 20.06 -3.75
C TYR A 145 11.54 18.64 -3.20
N THR A 146 12.29 18.48 -2.11
CA THR A 146 12.44 17.14 -1.48
C THR A 146 11.16 16.69 -0.78
N GLY A 147 10.41 17.63 -0.18
CA GLY A 147 9.10 17.38 0.39
C GLY A 147 8.08 16.95 -0.68
N ALA A 148 8.04 17.66 -1.81
CA ALA A 148 7.23 17.29 -2.97
C ALA A 148 7.62 15.92 -3.54
N TYR A 149 8.92 15.59 -3.58
CA TYR A 149 9.39 14.27 -3.99
C TYR A 149 8.92 13.16 -3.04
N GLY A 150 9.01 13.36 -1.72
CA GLY A 150 8.50 12.42 -0.73
C GLY A 150 6.97 12.25 -0.81
N ALA A 151 6.25 13.35 -0.99
CA ALA A 151 4.79 13.35 -1.15
C ALA A 151 4.33 12.66 -2.44
N THR A 152 5.04 12.86 -3.56
CA THR A 152 4.75 12.18 -4.82
C THR A 152 5.11 10.71 -4.75
N LEU A 153 6.24 10.34 -4.15
CA LEU A 153 6.61 8.95 -3.92
C LEU A 153 5.58 8.21 -3.06
N THR A 154 5.14 8.81 -1.95
CA THR A 154 4.05 8.24 -1.13
C THR A 154 2.75 8.13 -1.92
N SER A 155 2.42 9.14 -2.73
CA SER A 155 1.20 9.12 -3.55
C SER A 155 1.23 8.04 -4.63
N VAL A 156 2.37 7.86 -5.31
CA VAL A 156 2.56 6.79 -6.31
C VAL A 156 2.46 5.43 -5.63
N LEU A 157 3.12 5.22 -4.49
CA LEU A 157 3.04 3.97 -3.74
C LEU A 157 1.63 3.69 -3.21
N ARG A 158 0.88 4.73 -2.80
CA ARG A 158 -0.52 4.61 -2.37
C ARG A 158 -1.48 4.39 -3.53
N PHE A 159 -1.19 4.90 -4.72
CA PHE A 159 -2.00 4.66 -5.91
C PHE A 159 -2.05 3.16 -6.21
N PHE A 160 -0.91 2.48 -6.12
CA PHE A 160 -0.87 1.01 -6.24
C PHE A 160 -1.66 0.28 -5.15
N GLN A 161 -1.95 0.91 -4.00
CA GLN A 161 -2.74 0.30 -2.94
C GLN A 161 -4.26 0.51 -3.09
N LYS A 162 -4.69 1.58 -3.78
CA LYS A 162 -6.09 2.06 -3.78
C LYS A 162 -6.90 1.69 -5.03
N GLN A 163 -6.25 1.13 -6.07
CA GLN A 163 -6.91 0.48 -7.22
C GLN A 163 -7.06 -1.01 -6.96
#